data_AF-A0A371EM97-F1
#
_entry.id   AF-A0A371EM97-F1
#
_cell.length_a   1.000
_cell.length_b   1.000
_cell.length_c   1.000
_cell.angle_alpha   90.00
_cell.angle_beta   90.00
_cell.angle_gamma   90.00
#
_symmetry.space_group_name_H-M   'P 1'
#
loop_
_entity.id
_entity.type
_entity.pdbx_description
1 polymer ?
#
loop_
_entity_poly.entity_id
_entity_poly.type
_entity_poly.pdbx_seq_one_letter_code
_entity_poly.pdbx_strand_id
1 'polypeptide(L)'
;MLTKNDAIITRSQQDLQKKCRDPRIFFVLYTIGNCTFTDAMLDLGASINVMPTSIYKSLNFANRSVVQPLGVLEDVLVQVNELIFPADFYVLDMEDDTSGKGSTLILG
;
A
#
# COMPACT_ATOMS: atom_id res chain seq x y z
N MET A 1 13.48 29.57 -47.20
CA MET A 1 12.04 29.89 -47.06
C MET A 1 11.32 28.57 -46.75
N LEU A 2 10.76 28.46 -45.54
CA LEU A 2 9.80 27.47 -44.98
C LEU A 2 10.12 25.94 -45.11
N THR A 3 10.62 25.28 -44.06
CA THR A 3 9.90 24.54 -42.98
C THR A 3 9.08 23.31 -43.42
N LYS A 4 9.48 22.10 -42.99
CA LYS A 4 8.81 21.37 -41.89
C LYS A 4 9.59 20.11 -41.50
N ASN A 5 9.83 19.97 -40.20
CA ASN A 5 10.38 18.80 -39.54
C ASN A 5 9.30 17.73 -39.44
N ASP A 6 9.51 16.56 -40.03
CA ASP A 6 8.79 15.34 -39.65
C ASP A 6 9.81 14.39 -39.01
N ALA A 7 10.17 14.71 -37.77
CA ALA A 7 10.66 13.71 -36.85
C ALA A 7 9.54 12.67 -36.69
N ILE A 8 9.69 11.51 -37.32
CA ILE A 8 8.90 10.33 -36.96
C ILE A 8 9.43 9.93 -35.59
N ILE A 9 8.75 10.47 -34.58
CA ILE A 9 8.92 10.23 -33.18
C ILE A 9 8.87 8.71 -33.00
N THR A 10 10.05 8.11 -32.89
CA THR A 10 10.21 6.88 -32.13
C THR A 10 9.72 7.25 -30.75
N ARG A 11 8.43 7.02 -30.47
CA ARG A 11 7.87 7.11 -29.13
C ARG A 11 8.52 5.96 -28.39
N SER A 12 9.75 6.21 -27.92
CA SER A 12 10.31 5.51 -26.80
C SER A 12 9.18 5.41 -25.81
N GLN A 13 8.84 4.17 -25.45
CA GLN A 13 7.98 3.89 -24.32
C GLN A 13 8.31 4.94 -23.27
N GLN A 14 7.29 5.70 -22.87
CA GLN A 14 7.40 6.53 -21.69
C GLN A 14 7.71 5.54 -20.57
N ASP A 15 9.01 5.30 -20.40
CA ASP A 15 9.65 4.93 -19.18
C ASP A 15 9.35 6.11 -18.27
N LEU A 16 8.12 6.11 -17.77
CA LEU A 16 7.75 6.78 -16.55
C LEU A 16 8.63 6.12 -15.51
N GLN A 17 9.87 6.58 -15.46
CA GLN A 17 10.73 6.43 -14.31
C GLN A 17 9.89 6.91 -13.14
N LYS A 18 9.30 5.94 -12.43
CA LYS A 18 8.56 6.19 -11.20
C LYS A 18 9.55 6.94 -10.32
N LYS A 19 9.28 8.24 -10.16
CA LYS A 19 10.03 9.20 -9.35
C LYS A 19 10.64 8.49 -8.15
N CYS A 20 11.96 8.61 -8.05
CA CYS A 20 12.81 8.39 -6.88
C CYS A 20 12.03 7.86 -5.67
N ARG A 21 11.95 6.54 -5.49
CA ARG A 21 11.57 5.98 -4.19
C ARG A 21 12.66 6.46 -3.23
N ASP A 22 12.27 7.14 -2.15
CA ASP A 22 13.21 7.45 -1.06
C ASP A 22 13.94 6.14 -0.75
N PRO A 23 15.28 6.08 -0.76
CA PRO A 23 16.03 4.86 -0.49
C PRO A 23 15.67 4.18 0.84
N ARG A 24 14.96 4.89 1.72
CA ARG A 24 14.50 4.43 3.02
C ARG A 24 13.14 3.70 2.99
N ILE A 25 12.41 3.74 1.88
CA ILE A 25 11.06 3.15 1.78
C ILE A 25 11.12 1.84 1.00
N PHE A 26 10.83 0.74 1.69
CA PHE A 26 10.77 -0.59 1.09
C PHE A 26 9.31 -1.06 1.00
N PHE A 27 9.01 -1.80 -0.07
CA PHE A 27 7.70 -2.44 -0.23
C PHE A 27 7.86 -3.95 -0.07
N VAL A 28 7.01 -4.55 0.76
CA VAL A 28 7.01 -5.99 1.01
C VAL A 28 5.65 -6.60 0.66
N LEU A 29 5.68 -7.84 0.17
CA LEU A 29 4.46 -8.64 0.06
C LEU A 29 4.08 -9.12 1.46
N TYR A 30 2.79 -9.10 1.74
CA TYR A 30 2.27 -9.60 2.99
C TYR A 30 0.89 -10.22 2.80
N THR A 31 0.54 -11.12 3.71
CA THR A 31 -0.76 -11.78 3.74
C THR A 31 -1.40 -11.55 5.11
N ILE A 32 -2.68 -11.18 5.11
CA ILE A 32 -3.50 -11.12 6.33
C ILE A 32 -4.74 -11.96 6.07
N GLY A 33 -4.98 -12.94 6.94
CA GLY A 33 -6.02 -13.95 6.71
C GLY A 33 -5.78 -14.69 5.38
N ASN A 34 -6.68 -14.52 4.41
CA ASN A 34 -6.59 -15.11 3.07
C ASN A 34 -6.30 -14.08 1.96
N CYS A 35 -6.04 -12.82 2.30
CA CYS A 35 -5.77 -11.76 1.35
C CYS A 35 -4.27 -11.47 1.28
N THR A 36 -3.71 -11.47 0.07
CA THR A 36 -2.31 -11.11 -0.19
C THR A 36 -2.24 -9.74 -0.84
N PHE A 37 -1.32 -8.91 -0.37
CA PHE A 37 -1.14 -7.54 -0.78
C PHE A 37 0.33 -7.31 -1.15
N THR A 38 0.57 -6.48 -2.16
CA THR A 38 1.91 -6.29 -2.77
C THR A 38 2.64 -5.03 -2.34
N ASP A 39 1.96 -4.17 -1.58
CA ASP A 39 2.39 -2.79 -1.37
C ASP A 39 2.39 -2.40 0.11
N ALA A 40 2.77 -3.28 1.05
CA ALA A 40 3.04 -2.81 2.41
C ALA A 40 4.30 -1.96 2.41
N MET A 41 4.20 -0.75 2.96
CA MET A 41 5.33 0.12 3.20
C MET A 41 5.98 -0.23 4.53
N LEU A 42 7.23 -0.68 4.49
CA LEU A 42 8.04 -0.88 5.69
C LEU A 42 8.74 0.44 6.03
N ASP A 43 8.41 0.99 7.19
CA ASP A 43 9.02 2.21 7.73
C ASP A 43 9.68 1.89 9.08
N LEU A 44 10.98 1.61 9.06
CA LEU A 44 11.76 1.32 10.28
C LEU A 44 11.85 2.51 11.25
N GLY A 45 11.40 3.71 10.85
CA GLY A 45 11.27 4.88 11.72
C GLY A 45 9.89 5.04 12.34
N ALA A 46 8.90 4.26 11.88
CA ALA A 46 7.57 4.26 12.48
C ALA A 46 7.58 3.49 13.81
N SER A 47 6.74 3.93 14.74
CA SER A 47 6.58 3.28 16.05
C SER A 47 5.27 2.52 16.18
N ILE A 48 4.41 2.59 15.15
CA ILE A 48 3.09 1.99 15.10
C ILE A 48 2.83 1.44 13.70
N ASN A 49 2.04 0.38 13.61
CA ASN A 49 1.51 -0.10 12.33
C ASN A 49 0.17 0.58 12.02
N VAL A 50 -0.08 0.85 10.75
CA VAL A 50 -1.30 1.54 10.31
C VAL A 50 -1.98 0.77 9.19
N MET A 51 -3.27 0.47 9.38
CA MET A 51 -4.12 -0.20 8.40
C MET A 51 -5.16 0.76 7.82
N PRO A 52 -5.16 0.98 6.50
CA PRO A 52 -6.24 1.71 5.85
C PRO A 52 -7.59 1.03 6.04
N THR A 53 -8.63 1.84 6.22
CA THR A 53 -10.02 1.38 6.38
C THR A 53 -10.51 0.54 5.19
N SER A 54 -10.01 0.81 3.99
CA SER A 54 -10.25 0.00 2.78
C SER A 54 -9.76 -1.44 2.94
N ILE A 55 -8.52 -1.64 3.40
CA ILE A 55 -7.94 -2.97 3.66
C ILE A 55 -8.73 -3.68 4.77
N TYR A 56 -9.05 -2.98 5.84
CA TYR A 56 -9.90 -3.50 6.92
C TYR A 56 -11.25 -4.02 6.39
N LYS A 57 -11.91 -3.27 5.50
CA LYS A 57 -13.16 -3.69 4.84
C LYS A 57 -12.94 -4.90 3.92
N SER A 58 -11.87 -4.92 3.14
CA SER A 58 -11.54 -6.02 2.22
C SER A 58 -11.29 -7.35 2.95
N LEU A 59 -10.75 -7.30 4.16
CA LEU A 59 -10.58 -8.47 5.04
C LEU A 59 -11.91 -8.96 5.64
N ASN A 60 -13.03 -8.35 5.29
CA ASN A 60 -14.37 -8.65 5.79
C ASN A 60 -14.49 -8.55 7.32
N PHE A 61 -13.55 -7.89 7.99
CA PHE A 61 -13.64 -7.56 9.42
C PHE A 61 -14.86 -6.67 9.70
N ALA A 62 -15.25 -5.84 8.73
CA ALA A 62 -16.43 -4.98 8.78
C ALA A 62 -17.77 -5.74 8.84
N ASN A 63 -17.85 -7.00 8.39
CA ASN A 63 -19.14 -7.69 8.27
C ASN A 63 -19.58 -8.36 9.59
N ARG A 64 -18.71 -8.37 10.61
CA ARG A 64 -19.02 -8.86 11.96
C ARG A 64 -19.17 -7.75 13.00
N SER A 65 -18.69 -6.53 12.70
CA SER A 65 -18.86 -5.35 13.54
C SER A 65 -19.71 -4.32 12.80
N VAL A 66 -20.91 -4.03 13.30
CA VAL A 66 -21.80 -2.96 12.79
C VAL A 66 -21.12 -1.57 12.88
N VAL A 67 -20.01 -1.47 13.64
CA VAL A 67 -19.23 -0.27 13.84
C VAL A 67 -17.89 -0.39 13.12
N GLN A 68 -17.61 0.56 12.24
CA GLN A 68 -16.29 0.75 11.63
C GLN A 68 -15.29 1.14 12.72
N PRO A 69 -14.21 0.37 12.96
CA PRO A 69 -13.21 0.76 13.94
C PRO A 69 -12.42 1.93 13.38
N LEU A 70 -12.47 3.07 14.06
CA LEU A 70 -11.51 4.18 13.96
C LEU A 70 -10.41 4.03 15.04
N GLY A 71 -10.15 2.79 15.46
CA GLY A 71 -9.37 2.45 16.65
C GLY A 71 -8.26 1.44 16.35
N VAL A 72 -7.83 0.72 17.39
CA VAL A 72 -6.79 -0.30 17.28
C VAL A 72 -7.42 -1.66 16.96
N LEU A 73 -6.83 -2.37 16.00
CA LEU A 73 -7.10 -3.76 15.70
C LEU A 73 -5.93 -4.59 16.24
N GLU A 74 -6.18 -5.32 17.32
CA GLU A 74 -5.16 -6.05 18.08
C GLU A 74 -4.97 -7.48 17.54
N ASP A 75 -3.79 -8.05 17.77
CA ASP A 75 -3.44 -9.46 17.51
C ASP A 75 -3.70 -9.93 16.06
N VAL A 76 -3.50 -9.05 15.07
CA VAL A 76 -3.64 -9.42 13.66
C VAL A 76 -2.44 -10.25 13.22
N LEU A 77 -2.70 -11.48 12.75
CA LEU A 77 -1.67 -12.31 12.17
C LEU A 77 -1.30 -11.81 10.77
N VAL A 78 -0.06 -11.37 10.63
CA VAL A 78 0.54 -10.94 9.37
C VAL A 78 1.60 -11.95 8.97
N GLN A 79 1.52 -12.42 7.74
CA GLN A 79 2.53 -13.27 7.15
C GLN A 79 3.37 -12.45 6.17
N VAL A 80 4.69 -12.47 6.36
CA VAL A 80 5.67 -11.93 5.41
C VAL A 80 6.60 -13.07 5.04
N ASN A 81 6.59 -13.45 3.76
CA ASN A 81 7.23 -14.67 3.27
C ASN A 81 6.75 -15.91 4.05
N GLU A 82 7.65 -16.59 4.77
CA GLU A 82 7.36 -17.80 5.56
C GLU A 82 7.17 -17.49 7.05
N LEU A 83 7.29 -16.22 7.46
CA LEU A 83 7.21 -15.80 8.85
C LEU A 83 5.82 -15.24 9.14
N ILE A 84 5.23 -15.65 10.27
CA ILE A 84 3.95 -15.14 10.77
C ILE A 84 4.20 -14.45 12.10
N PHE A 85 3.73 -13.22 12.24
CA PHE A 85 3.80 -12.44 13.47
C PHE A 85 2.45 -11.82 13.81
N PRO A 86 2.08 -11.76 15.10
CA PRO A 86 0.98 -10.90 15.54
C PRO A 86 1.42 -9.44 15.49
N ALA A 87 0.52 -8.56 15.07
CA ALA A 87 0.73 -7.12 15.06
C ALA A 87 -0.57 -6.37 15.35
N ASP A 88 -0.45 -5.26 16.07
CA ASP A 88 -1.54 -4.34 16.31
C ASP A 88 -1.53 -3.24 15.26
N PHE A 89 -2.71 -2.88 14.75
CA PHE A 89 -2.87 -1.88 13.72
C PHE A 89 -3.81 -0.75 14.15
N TYR A 90 -3.37 0.49 13.98
CA TYR A 90 -4.30 1.61 14.00
C TYR A 90 -5.06 1.66 12.68
N VAL A 91 -6.39 1.55 12.75
CA VAL A 91 -7.26 1.63 11.58
C VAL A 91 -7.60 3.10 11.33
N LEU A 92 -7.13 3.64 10.21
CA LEU A 92 -7.34 5.04 9.82
C LEU A 92 -8.07 5.13 8.48
N ASP A 93 -8.88 6.18 8.34
CA ASP A 93 -9.44 6.55 7.05
C ASP A 93 -8.37 7.31 6.27
N MET A 94 -7.86 6.67 5.21
CA MET A 94 -6.83 7.24 4.34
C MET A 94 -7.45 7.50 2.98
N GLU A 95 -7.14 8.66 2.41
CA GLU A 95 -7.55 8.95 1.03
C GLU A 95 -6.87 7.95 0.09
N ASP A 96 -7.67 7.30 -0.75
CA ASP A 96 -7.14 6.50 -1.84
C ASP A 96 -6.54 7.44 -2.89
N ASP A 97 -5.22 7.41 -3.01
CA ASP A 97 -4.54 8.14 -4.08
C ASP A 97 -5.13 7.70 -5.43
N THR A 98 -5.77 8.65 -6.12
CA THR A 98 -6.34 8.48 -7.48
C THR A 98 -5.31 8.01 -8.53
N SER A 99 -4.03 7.88 -8.15
CA SER A 99 -2.94 7.36 -8.96
C SER A 99 -2.98 5.84 -9.18
N GLY A 100 -3.96 5.12 -8.62
CA GLY A 100 -4.12 3.67 -8.78
C GLY A 100 -3.12 2.84 -7.97
N LYS A 101 -2.29 3.49 -7.15
CA LYS A 101 -1.58 2.85 -6.04
C LYS A 101 -2.54 2.83 -4.88
N GLY A 102 -3.22 1.70 -4.67
CA GLY A 102 -4.20 1.55 -3.61
C GLY A 102 -3.61 1.86 -2.23
N SER A 103 -4.52 1.98 -1.26
CA SER A 103 -4.22 2.18 0.15
C SER A 103 -3.13 1.20 0.62
N THR A 104 -2.08 1.74 1.22
CA THR A 104 -0.88 1.00 1.61
C THR A 104 -0.89 0.75 3.12
N LEU A 105 -0.67 -0.50 3.54
CA LEU A 105 -0.41 -0.84 4.94
C LEU A 105 0.97 -0.32 5.34
N ILE A 106 1.08 0.31 6.51
CA ILE A 106 2.38 0.73 7.06
C ILE A 106 2.77 -0.25 8.17
N LEU A 107 3.96 -0.81 8.07
CA LEU A 107 4.59 -1.64 9.09
C LEU A 107 5.76 -0.87 9.71
N GLY A 108 5.71 -0.67 11.02
CA GLY A 108 6.75 -0.04 11.84
C GLY A 108 7.62 -1.04 12.58
#